data_AF-A0A8J7QUQ4-F1
#
_entry.id   AF-A0A8J7QUQ4-F1
#
_cell.length_a   1.000
_cell.length_b   1.000
_cell.length_c   1.000
_cell.angle_alpha   90.00
_cell.angle_beta   90.00
_cell.angle_gamma   90.00
#
_symmetry.space_group_name_H-M   'P 1'
#
loop_
_entity.id
_entity.type
_entity.pdbx_description
1 polymer ?
#
loop_
_entity_poly.entity_id
_entity_poly.type
_entity_poly.pdbx_seq_one_letter_code
_entity_poly.pdbx_strand_id
1 'polypeptide(L)'
;MERMLQKMARQLNAMDEASLMALWDKYMADVRHFDGSAAWEESVIVLALIQAVRGKNRLFNAYLELTRENAPAGQGLARREAPGENAGARRPPRKGKIIPFRPL
;
A
#
# COMPACT_ATOMS: atom_id res chain seq x y z
N MET A 1 -26.12 -5.10 7.63
CA MET A 1 -25.18 -3.96 7.56
C MET A 1 -23.72 -4.40 7.63
N GLU A 2 -23.31 -5.20 8.62
CA GLU A 2 -21.92 -5.68 8.76
C GLU A 2 -21.32 -6.35 7.51
N ARG A 3 -22.07 -7.24 6.86
CA ARG A 3 -21.62 -7.94 5.62
C ARG A 3 -21.26 -6.97 4.48
N MET A 4 -21.95 -5.82 4.41
CA MET A 4 -21.69 -4.79 3.41
C MET A 4 -20.35 -4.09 3.68
N LEU A 5 -20.13 -3.68 4.93
CA LEU A 5 -18.87 -3.07 5.37
C LEU A 5 -17.69 -4.02 5.19
N GLN A 6 -17.85 -5.30 5.51
CA GLN A 6 -16.83 -6.33 5.25
C GLN A 6 -16.54 -6.50 3.76
N LYS A 7 -17.56 -6.41 2.89
CA LYS A 7 -17.38 -6.48 1.44
C LYS A 7 -16.58 -5.25 0.94
N MET A 8 -16.95 -4.05 1.39
CA MET A 8 -16.22 -2.82 1.07
C MET A 8 -14.77 -2.89 1.55
N ALA A 9 -14.52 -3.34 2.79
CA ALA A 9 -13.18 -3.50 3.32
C ALA A 9 -12.32 -4.46 2.48
N ARG A 10 -12.90 -5.59 2.02
CA ARG A 10 -12.21 -6.50 1.10
C ARG A 10 -11.89 -5.86 -0.25
N GLN A 11 -12.82 -5.07 -0.80
CA GLN A 11 -12.62 -4.35 -2.06
C GLN A 11 -11.53 -3.28 -1.93
N LEU A 12 -11.55 -2.48 -0.86
CA LEU A 12 -10.52 -1.49 -0.56
C LEU A 12 -9.15 -2.12 -0.33
N ASN A 13 -9.09 -3.26 0.37
CA ASN A 13 -7.83 -3.94 0.63
C ASN A 13 -7.24 -4.61 -0.63
N ALA A 14 -8.03 -4.78 -1.69
CA ALA A 14 -7.55 -5.27 -2.98
C ALA A 14 -6.96 -4.15 -3.86
N MET A 15 -7.21 -2.88 -3.54
CA MET A 15 -6.62 -1.73 -4.22
C MET A 15 -5.21 -1.47 -3.69
N ASP A 16 -4.32 -1.01 -4.57
CA ASP A 16 -2.98 -0.59 -4.16
C ASP A 16 -2.99 0.81 -3.51
N GLU A 17 -2.08 1.02 -2.57
CA GLU A 17 -2.01 2.29 -1.82
C GLU A 17 -1.65 3.48 -2.73
N ALA A 18 -0.81 3.27 -3.74
CA ALA A 18 -0.38 4.36 -4.62
C ALA A 18 -1.56 4.94 -5.42
N SER A 19 -2.43 4.07 -5.93
CA SER A 19 -3.67 4.43 -6.62
C SER A 19 -4.66 5.14 -5.69
N LEU A 20 -4.75 4.75 -4.42
CA LEU A 20 -5.59 5.45 -3.45
C LEU A 20 -5.03 6.84 -3.10
N MET A 21 -3.70 6.98 -3.04
CA MET A 21 -3.05 8.27 -2.80
C MET A 21 -3.19 9.23 -3.98
N ALA A 22 -3.37 8.74 -5.21
CA ALA A 22 -3.70 9.61 -6.34
C ALA A 22 -5.06 10.31 -6.19
N LEU A 23 -6.01 9.68 -5.48
CA LEU A 23 -7.33 10.25 -5.18
C LEU A 23 -7.32 11.16 -3.95
N TRP A 24 -6.32 11.01 -3.07
CA TRP A 24 -6.19 11.76 -1.82
C TRP A 24 -6.25 13.27 -2.04
N ASP A 25 -5.45 13.79 -2.97
CA ASP A 25 -5.35 15.25 -3.19
C ASP A 25 -6.68 15.84 -3.67
N LYS A 26 -7.41 15.11 -4.51
CA LYS A 26 -8.74 15.48 -4.97
C LYS A 26 -9.73 15.59 -3.79
N TYR A 27 -9.90 14.49 -3.05
CA TYR A 27 -10.87 14.47 -1.96
C TYR A 27 -10.48 15.39 -0.80
N MET A 28 -9.19 15.62 -0.57
CA MET A 28 -8.73 16.64 0.37
C MET A 28 -9.11 18.05 -0.06
N ALA A 29 -9.03 18.37 -1.35
CA ALA A 29 -9.47 19.66 -1.87
C ALA A 29 -10.99 19.84 -1.72
N ASP A 30 -11.75 18.78 -2.01
CA ASP A 30 -13.21 18.77 -1.92
C ASP A 30 -13.67 18.94 -0.45
N VAL A 31 -13.04 18.24 0.50
CA VAL A 31 -13.42 18.31 1.93
C VAL A 31 -13.02 19.63 2.60
N ARG A 32 -12.00 20.33 2.10
CA ARG A 32 -11.54 21.61 2.67
C ARG A 32 -12.61 22.70 2.66
N HIS A 33 -13.52 22.65 1.70
CA HIS A 33 -14.62 23.62 1.58
C HIS A 33 -15.90 22.94 2.01
N PHE A 34 -16.30 23.19 3.25
CA PHE A 34 -17.58 22.69 3.75
C PHE A 34 -18.74 23.37 3.01
N ASP A 35 -19.51 22.57 2.27
CA ASP A 35 -20.71 23.04 1.55
C ASP A 35 -22.02 22.39 2.07
N GLY A 36 -21.93 21.43 3.00
CA GLY A 36 -23.07 20.73 3.58
C GLY A 36 -23.86 19.85 2.60
N SER A 37 -23.31 19.58 1.41
CA SER A 37 -23.95 18.76 0.38
C SER A 37 -23.73 17.27 0.62
N ALA A 38 -24.61 16.44 0.06
CA ALA A 38 -24.41 14.99 0.03
C ALA A 38 -23.10 14.60 -0.66
N ALA A 39 -22.66 15.37 -1.67
CA ALA A 39 -21.39 15.14 -2.36
C ALA A 39 -20.18 15.41 -1.45
N TRP A 40 -20.28 16.40 -0.56
CA TRP A 40 -19.26 16.64 0.45
C TRP A 40 -19.22 15.51 1.49
N GLU A 41 -20.38 15.03 1.96
CA GLU A 41 -20.44 13.87 2.87
C GLU A 41 -19.80 12.63 2.25
N GLU A 42 -20.11 12.35 0.98
CA GLU A 42 -19.49 11.26 0.22
C GLU A 42 -17.96 11.44 0.12
N SER A 43 -17.50 12.66 -0.15
CA SER A 43 -16.07 12.98 -0.24
C SER A 43 -15.34 12.75 1.09
N VAL A 44 -15.96 13.12 2.22
CA VAL A 44 -15.43 12.85 3.56
C VAL A 44 -15.34 11.35 3.82
N ILE A 45 -16.38 10.58 3.46
CA ILE A 45 -16.39 9.13 3.63
C ILE A 45 -15.27 8.48 2.82
N VAL A 46 -15.10 8.87 1.55
CA VAL A 46 -14.02 8.34 0.70
C VAL A 46 -12.65 8.67 1.29
N LEU A 47 -12.45 9.91 1.74
CA LEU A 47 -11.20 10.34 2.37
C LEU A 47 -10.89 9.53 3.65
N ALA A 48 -11.90 9.27 4.48
CA ALA A 48 -11.77 8.43 5.68
C ALA A 48 -11.40 6.98 5.35
N LEU A 49 -11.94 6.43 4.25
CA LEU A 49 -11.59 5.07 3.79
C LEU A 49 -10.14 5.00 3.31
N ILE A 50 -9.65 6.03 2.60
CA ILE A 50 -8.22 6.12 2.21
C ILE A 50 -7.33 6.14 3.46
N GLN A 51 -7.69 6.94 4.48
CA GLN A 51 -6.96 6.95 5.75
C GLN A 51 -6.94 5.60 6.44
N ALA A 52 -8.07 4.88 6.43
CA ALA A 52 -8.15 3.56 7.04
C ALA A 52 -7.18 2.56 6.39
N VAL A 53 -7.06 2.56 5.06
CA VAL A 53 -6.10 1.71 4.34
C VAL A 53 -4.66 2.05 4.71
N ARG A 54 -4.32 3.33 4.76
CA ARG A 54 -2.99 3.80 5.17
C ARG A 54 -2.66 3.43 6.62
N GLY A 55 -3.64 3.58 7.51
CA GLY A 55 -3.53 3.17 8.92
C GLY A 55 -3.25 1.67 9.04
N LYS A 56 -4.00 0.83 8.31
CA LYS A 56 -3.76 -0.61 8.24
C LYS A 56 -2.35 -0.94 7.72
N ASN A 57 -1.88 -0.27 6.67
CA ASN A 57 -0.56 -0.52 6.11
C ASN A 57 0.56 -0.15 7.08
N ARG A 58 0.43 0.99 7.79
CA ARG A 58 1.36 1.38 8.86
C ARG A 58 1.40 0.36 9.99
N LEU A 59 0.24 -0.10 10.46
CA LEU A 59 0.16 -1.14 11.49
C LEU A 59 0.81 -2.44 11.03
N PHE A 60 0.54 -2.86 9.80
CA PHE A 60 1.15 -4.07 9.23
C PHE A 60 2.68 -3.97 9.19
N ASN A 61 3.22 -2.82 8.77
CA ASN A 61 4.66 -2.58 8.75
C ASN A 61 5.26 -2.60 10.16
N ALA A 62 4.60 -1.96 11.13
CA ALA A 62 5.05 -1.97 12.52
C ALA A 62 5.04 -3.39 13.13
N TYR A 63 4.00 -4.19 12.87
CA TYR A 63 3.97 -5.59 13.31
C TYR A 63 5.06 -6.45 12.66
N LEU A 64 5.35 -6.19 11.37
CA LEU A 64 6.41 -6.89 10.66
C LEU A 64 7.80 -6.54 11.23
N GLU A 65 8.04 -5.27 11.55
CA GLU A 65 9.27 -4.80 12.21
C GLU A 65 9.44 -5.46 13.59
N LEU A 66 8.40 -5.42 14.44
CA LEU A 66 8.42 -6.07 15.75
C LEU A 66 8.68 -7.57 15.63
N THR A 67 8.09 -8.24 14.63
CA THR A 67 8.32 -9.68 14.44
C THR A 67 9.74 -9.97 13.96
N ARG A 68 10.35 -9.08 13.16
CA ARG A 68 11.75 -9.22 12.71
C ARG A 68 12.73 -9.00 13.85
N GLU A 69 12.47 -8.04 14.74
CA GLU A 69 13.28 -7.78 15.92
C GLU A 69 13.25 -8.93 16.92
N ASN A 70 12.09 -9.59 17.06
CA ASN A 70 11.90 -10.72 17.97
C ASN A 70 12.12 -12.09 17.31
N ALA A 71 12.45 -12.14 16.00
CA ALA A 71 12.70 -13.40 15.31
C ALA A 71 14.10 -13.93 15.64
N PRO A 72 14.24 -15.23 16.01
CA PRO A 72 15.55 -15.85 16.07
C PRO A 72 16.20 -15.79 14.68
N ALA A 73 17.49 -15.44 14.64
CA ALA A 73 18.25 -15.24 13.41
C ALA A 73 18.07 -16.44 12.45
N GLY A 74 17.27 -16.25 11.38
CA GLY A 74 17.05 -17.26 10.34
C GLY A 74 15.61 -17.50 9.89
N GLN A 75 14.59 -17.03 10.61
CA GLN A 75 13.18 -17.16 10.18
C GLN A 75 12.56 -15.79 9.88
N GLY A 76 13.06 -15.12 8.84
CA GLY A 76 12.35 -13.99 8.26
C GLY A 76 11.05 -14.49 7.63
N LEU A 77 9.90 -14.04 8.15
CA LEU A 77 8.57 -14.29 7.60
C LEU A 77 8.61 -14.22 6.07
N ALA A 78 8.33 -15.35 5.44
CA ALA A 78 8.35 -15.50 4.00
C ALA A 78 7.54 -14.36 3.37
N ARG A 79 8.25 -13.51 2.62
CA ARG A 79 7.64 -12.52 1.72
C ARG A 79 6.54 -13.25 0.96
N ARG A 80 5.28 -12.85 1.15
CA ARG A 80 4.18 -13.34 0.32
C ARG A 80 4.43 -12.74 -1.07
N GLU A 81 5.20 -13.45 -1.88
CA GLU A 81 5.36 -13.14 -3.28
C GLU A 81 3.97 -13.20 -3.91
N ALA A 82 3.58 -12.12 -4.59
CA ALA A 82 2.33 -12.09 -5.31
C ALA A 82 2.29 -13.28 -6.30
N PRO A 83 1.19 -14.04 -6.39
CA PRO A 83 1.10 -15.14 -7.34
C PRO A 83 0.96 -14.55 -8.74
N GLY A 84 2.09 -14.34 -9.41
CA GLY A 84 2.09 -13.67 -10.71
C GLY A 84 3.43 -13.43 -11.38
N GLU A 85 4.52 -14.12 -11.04
CA GLU A 85 5.73 -14.09 -11.89
C GLU A 85 6.29 -15.50 -12.09
N ASN A 86 5.81 -16.10 -13.18
CA ASN A 86 6.40 -17.16 -13.99
C ASN A 86 7.50 -18.04 -13.37
N ALA A 87 7.15 -19.33 -13.25
CA ALA A 87 8.10 -20.42 -13.38
C ALA A 87 8.89 -20.27 -14.70
N GLY A 88 10.09 -19.73 -14.61
CA GLY A 88 10.96 -19.51 -15.77
C GLY A 88 12.40 -19.27 -15.35
N ALA A 89 13.16 -20.37 -15.19
CA ALA A 89 14.62 -20.44 -15.19
C ALA A 89 15.39 -19.33 -14.43
N ARG A 90 15.85 -19.65 -13.21
CA ARG A 90 16.91 -18.90 -12.51
C ARG A 90 18.14 -18.75 -13.42
N ARG A 91 18.26 -17.61 -14.11
CA ARG A 91 19.53 -17.18 -14.72
C ARG A 91 20.43 -16.60 -13.62
N PRO A 92 21.73 -16.95 -13.56
CA PRO A 92 22.61 -16.43 -12.53
C PRO A 92 22.77 -14.90 -12.68
N PRO A 93 22.97 -14.18 -11.56
CA PRO A 93 23.04 -12.72 -11.56
C PRO A 93 24.24 -12.26 -12.40
N ARG A 94 23.95 -11.52 -13.48
CA ARG A 94 24.98 -10.86 -14.28
C ARG A 94 25.57 -9.71 -13.45
N LYS A 95 26.84 -9.84 -13.08
CA LYS A 95 27.61 -8.76 -12.42
C LYS A 95 27.72 -7.58 -13.39
N GLY A 96 26.96 -6.51 -13.14
CA GLY A 96 27.11 -5.25 -13.85
C GLY A 96 28.49 -4.66 -13.56
N LYS A 97 29.25 -4.34 -14.62
CA LYS A 97 30.57 -3.71 -14.50
C LYS A 97 30.38 -2.19 -14.48
N ILE A 98 30.72 -1.55 -13.36
CA ILE A 98 30.69 -0.10 -13.22
C ILE A 98 31.80 0.48 -14.10
N ILE A 99 31.45 1.36 -15.04
CA ILE A 99 32.43 2.08 -15.85
C ILE A 99 32.68 3.43 -15.16
N PRO A 100 33.94 3.79 -14.86
CA PRO A 100 34.26 5.09 -14.27
C PRO A 100 33.99 6.21 -15.27
N PHE A 101 33.26 7.22 -14.82
CA PHE A 101 32.95 8.43 -15.59
C PHE A 101 34.21 9.30 -15.74
N ARG A 102 34.48 9.77 -16.97
CA ARG A 102 35.48 10.81 -17.26
C ARG A 102 34.77 12.03 -17.86
N PRO A 103 34.80 13.19 -17.22
CA PRO A 103 34.31 14.43 -17.83
C PRO A 103 35.28 14.89 -18.93
N LEU A 104 34.71 15.53 -19.96
CA LEU A 104 35.42 16.18 -21.08
C LEU A 104 36.05 17.51 -20.64
#